data_AF-A0A7C2Q8Y6-F1
#
_entry.id   AF-A0A7C2Q8Y6-F1
#
_cell.length_a   1.000
_cell.length_b   1.000
_cell.length_c   1.000
_cell.angle_alpha   90.00
_cell.angle_beta   90.00
_cell.angle_gamma   90.00
#
_symmetry.space_group_name_H-M   'P 1'
#
loop_
_entity.id
_entity.type
_entity.pdbx_description
1 polymer ?
#
loop_
_entity_poly.entity_id
_entity_poly.type
_entity_poly.pdbx_seq_one_letter_code
_entity_poly.pdbx_strand_id
1 'polypeptide(L)' 'TGGIVTKLVAADFLLSKGRQMFLCSGFDLTAAKEYLLEGKHNKGTLFTPAS' A
#
# COMPACT_ATOMS: atom_id res chain seq x y z
N THR A 1 -9.43 -16.16 9.14
CA THR A 1 -8.43 -16.10 8.03
C THR A 1 -7.94 -14.67 7.84
N GLY A 2 -6.90 -14.25 8.60
CA GLY A 2 -6.34 -12.89 8.60
C GLY A 2 -5.38 -12.58 7.44
N GLY A 3 -5.76 -12.96 6.21
CA GLY A 3 -4.94 -12.85 5.01
C GLY A 3 -5.03 -11.49 4.33
N ILE A 4 -5.68 -11.42 3.17
CA ILE A 4 -5.87 -10.16 2.41
C ILE A 4 -6.92 -9.25 3.04
N VAL A 5 -7.96 -9.82 3.67
CA VAL A 5 -9.08 -9.07 4.26
C VAL A 5 -8.60 -8.05 5.30
N THR A 6 -7.73 -8.45 6.22
CA THR A 6 -7.17 -7.53 7.23
C THR A 6 -6.34 -6.40 6.63
N LYS A 7 -5.68 -6.63 5.47
CA LYS A 7 -4.93 -5.58 4.76
C LYS A 7 -5.86 -4.57 4.13
N LEU A 8 -7.00 -5.01 3.59
CA LEU A 8 -8.03 -4.13 3.06
C LEU A 8 -8.72 -3.32 4.17
N VAL A 9 -8.96 -3.92 5.34
CA VAL A 9 -9.46 -3.19 6.53
C VAL A 9 -8.45 -2.13 6.98
N ALA A 10 -7.14 -2.45 6.99
CA ALA A 10 -6.10 -1.47 7.30
C ALA A 10 -6.02 -0.34 6.26
N ALA A 11 -6.18 -0.67 4.98
CA ALA A 11 -6.25 0.32 3.91
C ALA A 11 -7.46 1.25 4.12
N ASP A 12 -8.66 0.70 4.28
CA ASP A 12 -9.89 1.46 4.52
C ASP A 12 -9.77 2.40 5.73
N PHE A 13 -9.20 1.91 6.83
CA PHE A 13 -8.91 2.73 8.01
C PHE A 13 -8.01 3.93 7.68
N LEU A 14 -6.90 3.72 6.97
CA LEU A 14 -5.99 4.81 6.56
C LEU A 14 -6.67 5.79 5.60
N LEU A 15 -7.40 5.27 4.60
CA LEU A 15 -8.12 6.07 3.60
C LEU A 15 -9.16 6.98 4.26
N SER A 16 -9.92 6.47 5.24
CA SER A 16 -10.92 7.23 6.00
C SER A 16 -10.32 8.41 6.78
N LYS A 17 -9.00 8.42 6.99
CA LYS A 17 -8.24 9.48 7.66
C LYS A 17 -7.44 10.36 6.68
N GLY A 18 -7.72 10.26 5.38
CA GLY A 18 -7.02 11.01 4.35
C GLY A 18 -5.57 10.56 4.13
N ARG A 19 -5.22 9.33 4.54
CA ARG A 19 -3.87 8.79 4.36
C ARG A 19 -3.85 7.75 3.25
N GLN A 20 -2.78 7.73 2.48
CA GLN A 20 -2.54 6.71 1.46
C GLN A 20 -1.91 5.46 2.08
N MET A 21 -2.10 4.31 1.45
CA MET A 21 -1.43 3.06 1.80
C MET A 21 -0.80 2.44 0.56
N PHE A 22 0.49 2.11 0.64
CA PHE A 22 1.16 1.33 -0.39
C PHE A 22 1.34 -0.11 0.08
N LEU A 23 0.67 -1.05 -0.60
CA LEU A 23 0.75 -2.47 -0.32
C LEU A 23 1.62 -3.16 -1.38
N CYS A 24 2.76 -3.69 -0.96
CA CYS A 24 3.69 -4.42 -1.82
C CYS A 24 4.19 -5.70 -1.16
N SER A 25 5.07 -6.43 -1.85
CA SER A 25 5.66 -7.66 -1.34
C SER A 25 6.53 -7.39 -0.10
N GLY A 26 6.38 -8.24 0.93
CA GLY A 26 7.26 -8.23 2.10
C GLY A 26 8.49 -9.14 1.99
N PHE A 27 8.60 -9.94 0.91
CA PHE A 27 9.75 -10.83 0.65
C PHE A 27 10.75 -10.16 -0.30
N ASP A 28 10.27 -9.77 -1.48
CA ASP A 28 10.99 -8.88 -2.40
C ASP A 28 10.68 -7.42 -2.05
N LEU A 29 11.68 -6.70 -1.56
CA LEU A 29 11.57 -5.29 -1.12
C LEU A 29 11.86 -4.28 -2.24
N THR A 30 12.12 -4.74 -3.47
CA THR A 30 12.44 -3.87 -4.60
C THR A 30 11.34 -2.83 -4.83
N ALA A 31 10.08 -3.24 -4.77
CA ALA A 31 8.93 -2.34 -4.93
C ALA A 31 8.87 -1.25 -3.84
N ALA A 32 9.22 -1.58 -2.60
CA ALA A 32 9.25 -0.61 -1.50
C ALA A 32 10.36 0.42 -1.70
N LYS A 33 11.56 -0.03 -2.07
CA LYS A 33 12.71 0.84 -2.37
C LYS A 33 12.40 1.79 -3.53
N GLU A 34 11.93 1.24 -4.66
CA GLU A 34 11.62 2.02 -5.86
C GLU A 34 10.55 3.08 -5.59
N TYR A 35 9.48 2.70 -4.87
CA TYR A 35 8.40 3.62 -4.55
C TYR A 35 8.85 4.75 -3.61
N LEU A 36 9.56 4.42 -2.52
CA LEU A 36 9.91 5.40 -1.48
C LEU A 36 11.13 6.26 -1.82
N LEU A 37 12.14 5.69 -2.47
CA LEU A 37 13.43 6.37 -2.67
C LEU A 37 13.63 6.87 -4.10
N GLU A 38 12.99 6.23 -5.08
CA GLU A 38 13.14 6.58 -6.50
C GLU A 38 11.88 7.24 -7.07
N GLY A 39 10.78 7.27 -6.31
CA GLY A 39 9.49 7.79 -6.77
C GLY A 39 8.86 6.97 -7.90
N LYS A 40 9.27 5.70 -8.07
CA LYS A 40 8.81 4.82 -9.14
C LYS A 40 7.78 3.81 -8.62
N HIS A 41 6.58 3.82 -9.20
CA HIS A 41 5.54 2.85 -8.89
C HIS A 41 5.46 1.76 -9.97
N ASN A 42 6.38 0.79 -9.90
CA ASN A 42 6.45 -0.31 -10.88
C ASN A 42 5.60 -1.53 -10.50
N LYS A 43 5.44 -1.79 -9.19
CA LYS A 43 4.74 -2.96 -8.63
C LYS A 43 3.95 -2.57 -7.38
N GLY A 44 3.04 -3.43 -6.94
CA GLY A 44 2.24 -3.22 -5.74
C GLY A 44 1.01 -2.33 -5.98
N THR A 45 0.18 -2.19 -4.95
CA THR A 45 -1.09 -1.47 -5.01
C THR A 45 -1.03 -0.23 -4.13
N LEU A 46 -1.29 0.93 -4.73
CA LEU A 46 -1.45 2.19 -4.01
C LEU A 46 -2.94 2.45 -3.77
N PHE A 47 -3.34 2.51 -2.51
CA PHE A 47 -4.66 2.93 -2.09
C PHE A 47 -4.63 4.42 -1.79
N THR A 48 -5.54 5.18 -2.41
CA THR A 48 -5.68 6.62 -2.21
C THR A 48 -7.07 6.99 -1.72
N PRO A 49 -7.23 8.04 -0.89
CA PRO A 49 -8.55 8.52 -0.49
C PRO A 49 -9.40 8.87 -1.72
N ALA A 50 -10.71 8.63 -1.65
CA ALA A 50 -11.62 9.17 -2.64
C ALA A 50 -11.58 10.70 -2.56
N SER A 51 -11.35 11.35 -3.71
CA SER A 51 -11.32 12.81 -3.83
C SER A 51 -12.73 13.39 -3.82
#